data_AF-A0A3S0D7J8-F1
#
_entry.id   AF-A0A3S0D7J8-F1
#
_cell.length_a   1.000
_cell.length_b   1.000
_cell.length_c   1.000
_cell.angle_alpha   90.00
_cell.angle_beta   90.00
_cell.angle_gamma   90.00
#
_symmetry.space_group_name_H-M   'P 1'
#
loop_
_entity.id
_entity.type
_entity.pdbx_description
1 polymer ?
#
loop_
_entity_poly.entity_id
_entity_poly.type
_entity_poly.pdbx_seq_one_letter_code
_entity_poly.pdbx_strand_id
1 'polypeptide(L)'
;MHTWNPIYVLPNLLIKEPIENEYVAIVAPDDARCLEIGKRTDKFIPFLSSFTDAFQHPVKPSVLLTRADAPAWVMSLDAITSFRDSISIAAVTNSRSLTMLYSKVQTYQYSTFFDFYAWTFSKDFDVLTTNNPSLWGMERFQDFKGQSTPGLAISQWEALEVDEILLKALLGEWRRRFSSTKPTWRSLALFRSLNMANAAAQLPGVVDVTPQSLGRSISLWVSAFEILAHPGDRDSGLNEVYRVFDKVGWLTEACTEEIYNCYERRKPKQSSRQRNLASWIYGQLYHARNDYLHGNPISDSRLIVESGRSLFMYTPSLYRLLLTGFLSIEFYGPFNNRNPGQAWYDDRTGMLRYRFQKMQRNHENALATILKPAT
;
A
#
# COMPACT_ATOMS: atom_id res chain seq x y z
N MET A 1 -15.34 6.65 -27.57
CA MET A 1 -15.09 6.82 -26.12
C MET A 1 -15.73 5.65 -25.41
N HIS A 2 -15.04 5.04 -24.45
CA HIS A 2 -15.60 3.94 -23.66
C HIS A 2 -16.53 4.49 -22.58
N THR A 3 -17.64 3.80 -22.32
CA THR A 3 -18.56 4.13 -21.23
C THR A 3 -17.94 3.70 -19.90
N TRP A 4 -17.86 4.62 -18.94
CA TRP A 4 -17.40 4.36 -17.57
C TRP A 4 -18.56 4.41 -16.58
N ASN A 5 -18.48 3.57 -15.54
CA ASN A 5 -19.43 3.46 -14.44
C ASN A 5 -18.70 3.67 -13.10
N PRO A 6 -19.25 4.45 -12.16
CA PRO A 6 -18.72 4.58 -10.82
C PRO A 6 -19.04 3.35 -9.98
N ILE A 7 -18.07 2.87 -9.20
CA ILE A 7 -18.27 1.77 -8.25
C ILE A 7 -18.15 2.27 -6.82
N TYR A 8 -17.01 2.89 -6.48
CA TYR A 8 -16.72 3.33 -5.11
C TYR A 8 -16.29 4.80 -5.09
N VAL A 9 -16.49 5.42 -3.93
CA VAL A 9 -16.03 6.76 -3.63
C VAL A 9 -15.02 6.69 -2.49
N LEU A 10 -13.98 7.51 -2.56
CA LEU A 10 -12.89 7.58 -1.59
C LEU A 10 -12.85 9.00 -1.00
N PRO A 11 -13.59 9.27 0.08
CA PRO A 11 -13.75 10.63 0.59
C PRO A 11 -12.49 11.20 1.24
N ASN A 12 -11.57 10.34 1.65
CA ASN A 12 -10.32 10.75 2.25
C ASN A 12 -9.23 11.02 1.20
N LEU A 13 -9.47 10.68 -0.07
CA LEU A 13 -8.49 10.79 -1.15
C LEU A 13 -8.95 11.80 -2.18
N LEU A 14 -8.07 12.72 -2.57
CA LEU A 14 -8.21 13.52 -3.79
C LEU A 14 -6.96 13.29 -4.65
N ILE A 15 -7.11 12.50 -5.71
CA ILE A 15 -6.06 12.41 -6.72
C ILE A 15 -6.24 13.53 -7.75
N LYS A 16 -5.15 14.11 -8.25
CA LYS A 16 -5.21 15.13 -9.32
C LYS A 16 -5.06 14.53 -10.71
N GLU A 17 -4.19 13.53 -10.81
CA GLU A 17 -3.94 12.80 -12.04
C GLU A 17 -4.56 11.40 -11.90
N PRO A 18 -5.30 10.92 -12.92
CA PRO A 18 -5.85 9.58 -12.91
C PRO A 18 -4.80 8.50 -12.66
N ILE A 19 -5.09 7.58 -11.75
CA ILE A 19 -4.34 6.33 -11.62
C ILE A 19 -5.21 5.22 -12.17
N GLU A 20 -4.77 4.65 -13.30
CA GLU A 20 -5.63 3.77 -14.09
C GLU A 20 -4.88 2.63 -14.78
N ASN A 21 -5.68 1.65 -15.21
CA ASN A 21 -5.30 0.65 -16.18
C ASN A 21 -6.38 0.58 -17.28
N GLU A 22 -6.31 -0.44 -18.13
CA GLU A 22 -7.25 -0.60 -19.24
C GLU A 22 -8.73 -0.60 -18.83
N TYR A 23 -9.09 -1.06 -17.62
CA TYR A 23 -10.47 -1.30 -17.19
C TYR A 23 -10.91 -0.53 -15.94
N VAL A 24 -9.98 -0.09 -15.09
CA VAL A 24 -10.25 0.53 -13.79
C VAL A 24 -9.45 1.82 -13.66
N ALA A 25 -10.07 2.85 -13.11
CA ALA A 25 -9.42 4.13 -12.84
C ALA A 25 -9.89 4.68 -11.50
N ILE A 26 -8.99 5.23 -10.69
CA ILE A 26 -9.36 6.23 -9.69
C ILE A 26 -9.17 7.59 -10.36
N VAL A 27 -10.10 8.52 -10.14
CA VAL A 27 -10.11 9.84 -10.76
C VAL A 27 -10.63 10.91 -9.79
N ALA A 28 -10.34 12.18 -10.08
CA ALA A 28 -10.99 13.30 -9.41
C ALA A 28 -12.46 13.48 -9.86
N PRO A 29 -13.30 14.19 -9.07
CA PRO A 29 -14.66 14.55 -9.45
C PRO A 29 -14.80 15.35 -10.76
N ASP A 30 -13.77 16.11 -11.12
CA ASP A 30 -13.74 16.96 -12.31
C ASP A 30 -13.13 16.27 -13.55
N ASP A 31 -12.73 15.00 -13.44
CA ASP A 31 -12.31 14.19 -14.58
C ASP A 31 -13.44 14.11 -15.62
N ALA A 32 -13.08 14.17 -16.91
CA ALA A 32 -14.03 14.16 -18.01
C ALA A 32 -15.02 12.98 -17.96
N ARG A 33 -14.59 11.82 -17.43
CA ARG A 33 -15.45 10.64 -17.26
C ARG A 33 -16.50 10.84 -16.18
N CYS A 34 -16.15 11.48 -15.06
CA CYS A 34 -17.09 11.85 -14.01
C CYS A 34 -18.14 12.85 -14.52
N LEU A 35 -17.68 13.85 -15.29
CA LEU A 35 -18.58 14.83 -15.92
C LEU A 35 -19.52 14.17 -16.94
N GLU A 36 -19.03 13.17 -17.69
CA GLU A 36 -19.85 12.41 -18.63
C GLU A 36 -20.92 11.58 -17.90
N ILE A 37 -20.58 10.94 -16.77
CA ILE A 37 -21.55 10.24 -15.92
C ILE A 37 -22.60 11.23 -15.39
N GLY A 38 -22.18 12.42 -14.94
CA GLY A 38 -23.07 13.48 -14.49
C GLY A 38 -24.07 13.98 -15.54
N LYS A 39 -23.75 13.83 -16.84
CA LYS A 39 -24.69 14.13 -17.94
C LYS A 39 -25.74 13.03 -18.14
N ARG A 40 -25.43 11.79 -17.76
CA ARG A 40 -26.37 10.64 -17.86
C ARG A 40 -27.29 10.55 -16.64
N THR A 41 -26.82 11.02 -15.49
CA THR A 41 -27.56 11.02 -14.24
C THR A 41 -27.32 12.32 -13.47
N ASP A 42 -28.37 13.11 -13.31
CA ASP A 42 -28.39 14.38 -12.58
C ASP A 42 -28.02 14.25 -11.09
N LYS A 43 -28.16 13.05 -10.50
CA LYS A 43 -27.83 12.74 -9.09
C LYS A 43 -26.33 12.55 -8.80
N PHE A 44 -25.51 12.25 -9.81
CA PHE A 44 -24.11 11.85 -9.58
C PHE A 44 -23.24 12.99 -9.03
N ILE A 45 -23.28 14.17 -9.65
CA ILE A 45 -22.49 15.33 -9.21
C ILE A 45 -22.97 15.89 -7.86
N PRO A 46 -24.29 16.04 -7.60
CA PRO A 46 -24.79 16.39 -6.28
C PRO A 46 -24.31 15.43 -5.18
N PHE A 47 -24.29 14.12 -5.44
CA PHE A 47 -23.77 13.14 -4.49
C PHE A 47 -22.29 13.34 -4.16
N LEU A 48 -21.43 13.56 -5.16
CA LEU A 48 -20.01 13.84 -4.89
C LEU A 48 -19.82 15.15 -4.11
N SER A 49 -20.74 16.10 -4.27
CA SER A 49 -20.70 17.41 -3.62
C SER A 49 -21.30 17.41 -2.20
N SER A 50 -21.91 16.30 -1.75
CA SER A 50 -22.53 16.20 -0.43
C SER A 50 -21.58 15.70 0.67
N PHE A 51 -20.29 15.52 0.35
CA PHE A 51 -19.28 15.09 1.31
C PHE A 51 -18.70 16.29 2.07
N THR A 52 -18.65 16.17 3.40
CA THR A 52 -18.02 17.15 4.27
C THR A 52 -17.05 16.50 5.25
N ASP A 53 -16.24 17.32 5.91
CA ASP A 53 -15.50 16.89 7.09
C ASP A 53 -16.37 16.96 8.36
N ALA A 54 -15.77 16.63 9.50
CA ALA A 54 -16.43 16.69 10.81
C ALA A 54 -16.89 18.11 11.20
N PHE A 55 -16.36 19.15 10.54
CA PHE A 55 -16.67 20.56 10.75
C PHE A 55 -17.55 21.15 9.64
N GLN A 56 -18.16 20.30 8.79
CA GLN A 56 -19.00 20.70 7.66
C GLN A 56 -18.26 21.44 6.52
N HIS A 57 -16.93 21.39 6.49
CA HIS A 57 -16.19 21.90 5.34
C HIS A 57 -16.35 20.95 4.15
N PRO A 58 -16.56 21.46 2.92
CA PRO A 58 -16.69 20.63 1.73
C PRO A 58 -15.45 19.78 1.47
N VAL A 59 -15.67 18.51 1.11
CA VAL A 59 -14.62 17.56 0.72
C VAL A 59 -14.87 17.10 -0.71
N LYS A 60 -13.79 17.03 -1.51
CA LYS A 60 -13.83 16.52 -2.88
C LYS A 60 -13.34 15.06 -2.89
N PRO A 61 -14.25 14.07 -3.00
CA PRO A 61 -13.84 12.68 -2.92
C PRO A 61 -13.33 12.17 -4.27
N SER A 62 -12.33 11.30 -4.29
CA SER A 62 -11.98 10.58 -5.54
C SER A 62 -13.01 9.50 -5.84
N VAL A 63 -13.12 9.13 -7.11
CA VAL A 63 -14.07 8.11 -7.57
C VAL A 63 -13.32 6.97 -8.24
N LEU A 64 -13.62 5.74 -7.83
CA LEU A 64 -13.20 4.55 -8.55
C LEU A 64 -14.24 4.24 -9.65
N LEU A 65 -13.78 4.30 -10.89
CA LEU A 65 -14.54 4.00 -12.09
C LEU A 65 -14.08 2.68 -12.70
N THR A 66 -15.02 1.99 -13.35
CA THR A 66 -14.73 0.86 -14.23
C THR A 66 -15.38 1.06 -15.58
N ARG A 67 -14.74 0.54 -16.63
CA ARG A 67 -15.37 0.51 -17.95
C ARG A 67 -16.57 -0.42 -17.96
N ALA A 68 -17.61 -0.04 -18.69
CA ALA A 68 -18.82 -0.84 -18.88
C ALA A 68 -18.55 -2.14 -19.64
N ASP A 69 -17.51 -2.17 -20.48
CA ASP A 69 -17.05 -3.34 -21.24
C ASP A 69 -15.94 -4.13 -20.51
N ALA A 70 -15.70 -3.85 -19.23
CA ALA A 70 -14.71 -4.58 -18.45
C ALA A 70 -15.09 -6.07 -18.31
N PRO A 71 -14.14 -7.00 -18.44
CA PRO A 71 -14.39 -8.41 -18.18
C PRO A 71 -14.92 -8.68 -16.77
N ALA A 72 -15.74 -9.72 -16.60
CA ALA A 72 -16.35 -10.05 -15.31
C ALA A 72 -15.35 -10.21 -14.15
N TRP A 73 -14.12 -10.67 -14.43
CA TRP A 73 -13.08 -10.81 -13.42
C TRP A 73 -12.63 -9.47 -12.81
N VAL A 74 -12.72 -8.37 -13.57
CA VAL A 74 -12.42 -7.00 -13.09
C VAL A 74 -13.42 -6.59 -12.02
N MET A 75 -14.67 -6.99 -12.17
CA MET A 75 -15.78 -6.63 -11.29
C MET A 75 -15.83 -7.45 -9.99
N SER A 76 -14.89 -8.39 -9.80
CA SER A 76 -14.79 -9.11 -8.54
C SER A 76 -14.30 -8.18 -7.43
N LEU A 77 -14.87 -8.32 -6.22
CA LEU A 77 -14.49 -7.50 -5.07
C LEU A 77 -13.00 -7.64 -4.75
N ASP A 78 -12.46 -8.85 -4.87
CA ASP A 78 -11.03 -9.13 -4.70
C ASP A 78 -10.17 -8.35 -5.69
N ALA A 79 -10.57 -8.24 -6.96
CA ALA A 79 -9.84 -7.47 -7.96
C ALA A 79 -9.88 -5.98 -7.65
N ILE A 80 -11.06 -5.42 -7.36
CA ILE A 80 -11.21 -3.99 -7.07
C ILE A 80 -10.45 -3.58 -5.79
N THR A 81 -10.57 -4.37 -4.72
CA THR A 81 -9.83 -4.12 -3.47
C THR A 81 -8.34 -4.28 -3.67
N SER A 82 -7.87 -5.29 -4.41
CA SER A 82 -6.45 -5.47 -4.74
C SER A 82 -5.86 -4.34 -5.59
N PHE A 83 -6.67 -3.74 -6.48
CA PHE A 83 -6.27 -2.56 -7.24
C PHE A 83 -6.04 -1.37 -6.29
N ARG A 84 -7.00 -1.12 -5.38
CA ARG A 84 -6.88 -0.10 -4.33
C ARG A 84 -5.67 -0.35 -3.42
N ASP A 85 -5.50 -1.58 -2.93
CA ASP A 85 -4.42 -1.96 -2.02
C ASP A 85 -3.04 -1.75 -2.68
N SER A 86 -2.93 -2.00 -3.99
CA SER A 86 -1.70 -1.75 -4.75
C SER A 86 -1.32 -0.27 -4.79
N ILE A 87 -2.31 0.61 -5.03
CA ILE A 87 -2.12 2.07 -5.03
C ILE A 87 -1.80 2.54 -3.61
N SER A 88 -2.57 2.07 -2.62
CA SER A 88 -2.40 2.46 -1.23
C SER A 88 -1.00 2.12 -0.72
N ILE A 89 -0.52 0.89 -0.93
CA ILE A 89 0.82 0.49 -0.47
C ILE A 89 1.92 1.25 -1.21
N ALA A 90 1.80 1.48 -2.51
CA ALA A 90 2.78 2.26 -3.26
C ALA A 90 2.88 3.72 -2.79
N ALA A 91 1.76 4.32 -2.37
CA ALA A 91 1.72 5.66 -1.80
C ALA A 91 2.23 5.68 -0.34
N VAL A 92 1.64 4.86 0.52
CA VAL A 92 1.90 4.85 1.97
C VAL A 92 3.36 4.57 2.27
N THR A 93 3.93 3.56 1.61
CA THR A 93 5.34 3.20 1.84
C THR A 93 6.26 4.36 1.44
N ASN A 94 5.99 5.01 0.30
CA ASN A 94 6.73 6.18 -0.17
C ASN A 94 6.61 7.36 0.83
N SER A 95 5.38 7.79 1.15
CA SER A 95 5.13 8.90 2.09
C SER A 95 5.78 8.67 3.45
N ARG A 96 5.69 7.45 3.99
CA ARG A 96 6.31 7.09 5.29
C ARG A 96 7.82 7.16 5.23
N SER A 97 8.44 6.72 4.13
CA SER A 97 9.90 6.82 3.96
C SER A 97 10.38 8.28 3.92
N LEU A 98 9.66 9.14 3.19
CA LEU A 98 9.98 10.56 3.07
C LEU A 98 9.80 11.29 4.41
N THR A 99 8.76 10.96 5.18
CA THR A 99 8.59 11.51 6.54
C THR A 99 9.75 11.13 7.46
N MET A 100 10.24 9.89 7.37
CA MET A 100 11.38 9.46 8.18
C MET A 100 12.70 10.14 7.82
N LEU A 101 12.88 10.47 6.53
CA LEU A 101 14.10 11.09 6.00
C LEU A 101 14.16 12.59 6.24
N TYR A 102 13.03 13.29 6.07
CA TYR A 102 12.99 14.75 6.03
C TYR A 102 12.33 15.37 7.27
N SER A 103 11.90 14.56 8.24
CA SER A 103 11.14 14.98 9.43
C SER A 103 9.94 15.86 9.11
N LYS A 104 9.42 15.75 7.88
CA LYS A 104 8.24 16.47 7.38
C LYS A 104 7.10 15.49 7.22
N VAL A 105 5.99 15.75 7.90
CA VAL A 105 4.75 14.98 7.75
C VAL A 105 4.33 15.06 6.28
N GLN A 106 4.31 13.91 5.62
CA GLN A 106 3.76 13.77 4.28
C GLN A 106 2.27 13.44 4.39
N THR A 107 1.52 13.72 3.34
CA THR A 107 0.16 13.24 3.17
C THR A 107 0.10 11.77 2.79
N TYR A 108 -1.07 11.16 2.97
CA TYR A 108 -1.34 9.78 2.57
C TYR A 108 -0.42 8.74 3.24
N GLN A 109 0.02 9.00 4.47
CA GLN A 109 0.87 8.10 5.26
C GLN A 109 0.17 6.84 5.78
N TYR A 110 -1.16 6.76 5.64
CA TYR A 110 -1.96 5.64 6.13
C TYR A 110 -2.88 5.13 5.03
N SER A 111 -3.16 3.84 5.03
CA SER A 111 -4.07 3.24 4.05
C SER A 111 -5.52 3.66 4.23
N THR A 112 -5.90 4.19 5.41
CA THR A 112 -7.23 4.74 5.70
C THR A 112 -7.64 5.88 4.75
N PHE A 113 -6.65 6.56 4.16
CA PHE A 113 -6.89 7.52 3.08
C PHE A 113 -7.54 6.89 1.84
N PHE A 114 -7.31 5.60 1.61
CA PHE A 114 -7.76 4.85 0.43
C PHE A 114 -8.98 3.97 0.71
N ASP A 115 -9.67 4.15 1.83
CA ASP A 115 -10.85 3.35 2.14
C ASP A 115 -12.03 3.71 1.24
N PHE A 116 -12.71 2.66 0.77
CA PHE A 116 -13.96 2.81 0.05
C PHE A 116 -15.06 3.24 1.00
N TYR A 117 -15.87 4.20 0.56
CA TYR A 117 -17.05 4.61 1.29
C TYR A 117 -18.11 3.50 1.27
N ALA A 118 -18.83 3.36 2.39
CA ALA A 118 -19.77 2.26 2.59
C ALA A 118 -21.03 2.38 1.71
N TRP A 119 -21.41 3.59 1.31
CA TRP A 119 -22.56 3.85 0.45
C TRP A 119 -22.12 4.01 -1.01
N THR A 120 -22.78 3.28 -1.90
CA THR A 120 -22.50 3.23 -3.34
C THR A 120 -23.78 3.39 -4.15
N PHE A 121 -23.65 3.62 -5.45
CA PHE A 121 -24.79 3.76 -6.35
C PHE A 121 -25.48 2.41 -6.61
N SER A 122 -26.81 2.40 -6.70
CA SER A 122 -27.53 1.31 -7.35
C SER A 122 -27.19 1.27 -8.86
N LYS A 123 -27.49 0.15 -9.52
CA LYS A 123 -27.25 0.00 -10.98
C LYS A 123 -28.01 1.05 -11.81
N ASP A 124 -29.19 1.43 -11.34
CA ASP A 124 -30.09 2.37 -12.04
C ASP A 124 -29.90 3.82 -11.57
N PHE A 125 -28.95 4.09 -10.66
CA PHE A 125 -28.70 5.39 -10.05
C PHE A 125 -29.94 6.04 -9.39
N ASP A 126 -30.88 5.21 -8.94
CA ASP A 126 -32.11 5.67 -8.31
C ASP A 126 -31.94 5.94 -6.81
N VAL A 127 -31.22 5.05 -6.12
CA VAL A 127 -30.91 5.08 -4.68
C VAL A 127 -29.42 4.81 -4.40
N LEU A 128 -29.00 5.15 -3.19
CA LEU A 128 -27.75 4.69 -2.61
C LEU A 128 -27.97 3.36 -1.89
N THR A 129 -26.99 2.47 -1.96
CA THR A 129 -27.04 1.16 -1.33
C THR A 129 -25.79 0.90 -0.52
N THR A 130 -25.93 0.13 0.56
CA THR A 130 -24.81 -0.41 1.33
C THR A 130 -25.10 -1.85 1.73
N ASN A 131 -24.06 -2.67 1.72
CA ASN A 131 -24.12 -4.06 2.15
C ASN A 131 -22.77 -4.45 2.74
N ASN A 132 -22.73 -4.53 4.07
CA ASN A 132 -21.58 -4.97 4.83
C ASN A 132 -22.06 -5.77 6.07
N PRO A 133 -21.17 -6.46 6.79
CA PRO A 133 -21.58 -7.32 7.91
C PRO A 133 -22.36 -6.63 9.04
N SER A 134 -22.24 -5.29 9.17
CA SER A 134 -22.95 -4.51 10.18
C SER A 134 -24.19 -3.78 9.67
N LEU A 135 -24.31 -3.56 8.36
CA LEU A 135 -25.32 -2.69 7.78
C LEU A 135 -25.73 -3.17 6.40
N TRP A 136 -27.03 -3.35 6.22
CA TRP A 136 -27.67 -3.49 4.92
C TRP A 136 -28.73 -2.40 4.81
N GLY A 137 -28.66 -1.59 3.75
CA GLY A 137 -29.50 -0.40 3.66
C GLY A 137 -29.62 0.18 2.27
N MET A 138 -30.68 0.95 2.09
CA MET A 138 -30.96 1.77 0.92
C MET A 138 -31.33 3.18 1.38
N GLU A 139 -30.80 4.21 0.72
CA GLU A 139 -31.02 5.60 1.09
C GLU A 139 -31.25 6.48 -0.14
N ARG A 140 -32.01 7.57 0.03
CA ARG A 140 -32.22 8.56 -1.03
C ARG A 140 -31.06 9.53 -1.11
N PHE A 141 -30.74 9.97 -2.32
CA PHE A 141 -29.68 10.95 -2.55
C PHE A 141 -29.89 12.30 -1.84
N GLN A 142 -31.15 12.72 -1.66
CA GLN A 142 -31.49 14.02 -1.06
C GLN A 142 -31.20 14.07 0.44
N ASP A 143 -31.31 12.92 1.12
CA ASP A 143 -31.14 12.79 2.55
C ASP A 143 -29.67 12.46 2.92
N PHE A 144 -28.86 12.13 1.93
CA PHE A 144 -27.48 11.69 2.11
C PHE A 144 -26.54 12.85 2.48
N LYS A 145 -25.75 12.64 3.53
CA LYS A 145 -24.68 13.52 4.01
C LYS A 145 -23.41 12.69 4.17
N GLY A 146 -22.51 12.79 3.19
CA GLY A 146 -21.25 12.05 3.21
C GLY A 146 -20.27 12.67 4.20
N GLN A 147 -19.45 11.85 4.86
CA GLN A 147 -18.41 12.33 5.76
C GLN A 147 -17.07 11.68 5.47
N SER A 148 -15.99 12.47 5.49
CA SER A 148 -14.63 11.94 5.57
C SER A 148 -14.37 11.32 6.94
N THR A 149 -13.35 10.47 7.05
CA THR A 149 -12.96 9.85 8.32
C THR A 149 -12.42 10.91 9.28
N PRO A 150 -13.02 11.08 10.48
CA PRO A 150 -12.48 11.99 11.49
C PRO A 150 -11.06 11.60 11.90
N GLY A 151 -10.20 12.59 12.12
CA GLY A 151 -8.81 12.38 12.54
C GLY A 151 -7.83 12.10 11.41
N LEU A 152 -8.28 12.07 10.15
CA LEU A 152 -7.40 12.20 9.00
C LEU A 152 -7.29 13.66 8.57
N ALA A 153 -6.08 14.10 8.23
CA ALA A 153 -5.87 15.39 7.59
C ALA A 153 -6.47 15.36 6.18
N ILE A 154 -7.24 16.38 5.81
CA ILE A 154 -7.81 16.47 4.46
C ILE A 154 -6.80 17.19 3.57
N SER A 155 -6.29 16.50 2.57
CA SER A 155 -5.45 17.12 1.55
C SER A 155 -6.24 17.38 0.29
N GLN A 156 -6.45 18.66 0.00
CA GLN A 156 -7.13 19.11 -1.22
C GLN A 156 -6.15 19.66 -2.27
N TRP A 157 -4.88 19.84 -1.91
CA TRP A 157 -3.91 20.61 -2.69
C TRP A 157 -2.67 19.83 -3.07
N GLU A 158 -2.32 18.76 -2.38
CA GLU A 158 -1.11 18.00 -2.67
C GLU A 158 -1.40 16.94 -3.73
N ALA A 159 -0.44 16.72 -4.63
CA ALA A 159 -0.52 15.60 -5.56
C ALA A 159 -0.22 14.32 -4.80
N LEU A 160 -0.87 13.22 -5.18
CA LEU A 160 -0.56 11.91 -4.62
C LEU A 160 0.81 11.45 -5.15
N GLU A 161 1.83 11.45 -4.30
CA GLU A 161 3.15 10.90 -4.64
C GLU A 161 3.19 9.38 -4.41
N VAL A 162 3.44 8.62 -5.48
CA VAL A 162 3.54 7.16 -5.45
C VAL A 162 4.93 6.68 -5.87
N ASP A 163 5.38 5.54 -5.34
CA ASP A 163 6.46 4.79 -5.99
C ASP A 163 5.94 4.22 -7.32
N GLU A 164 6.10 4.99 -8.40
CA GLU A 164 5.62 4.63 -9.75
C GLU A 164 6.14 3.26 -10.22
N ILE A 165 7.38 2.91 -9.86
CA ILE A 165 8.02 1.67 -10.33
C ILE A 165 7.37 0.48 -9.62
N LEU A 166 7.19 0.58 -8.30
CA LEU A 166 6.46 -0.43 -7.55
C LEU A 166 5.02 -0.52 -8.05
N LEU A 167 4.32 0.60 -8.19
CA LEU A 167 2.92 0.62 -8.60
C LEU A 167 2.73 -0.05 -9.97
N LYS A 168 3.59 0.25 -10.95
CA LYS A 168 3.55 -0.40 -12.27
C LYS A 168 3.76 -1.91 -12.17
N ALA A 169 4.71 -2.36 -11.35
CA ALA A 169 4.93 -3.79 -11.13
C ALA A 169 3.70 -4.48 -10.50
N LEU A 170 3.08 -3.85 -9.49
CA LEU A 170 1.89 -4.35 -8.82
C LEU A 170 0.68 -4.41 -9.77
N LEU A 171 0.44 -3.37 -10.58
CA LEU A 171 -0.66 -3.33 -11.54
C LEU A 171 -0.46 -4.33 -12.69
N GLY A 172 0.79 -4.59 -13.09
CA GLY A 172 1.12 -5.68 -14.03
C GLY A 172 0.75 -7.05 -13.46
N GLU A 173 1.11 -7.30 -12.20
CA GLU A 173 0.74 -8.52 -11.48
C GLU A 173 -0.77 -8.64 -11.25
N TRP A 174 -1.45 -7.53 -11.02
CA TRP A 174 -2.90 -7.47 -10.82
C TRP A 174 -3.64 -8.01 -12.04
N ARG A 175 -3.29 -7.50 -13.23
CA ARG A 175 -3.87 -8.00 -14.48
C ARG A 175 -3.62 -9.50 -14.62
N ARG A 176 -2.39 -9.95 -14.37
CA ARG A 176 -2.02 -11.38 -14.47
C ARG A 176 -2.80 -12.26 -13.48
N ARG A 177 -2.99 -11.79 -12.25
CA ARG A 177 -3.69 -12.53 -11.18
C ARG A 177 -5.15 -12.76 -11.52
N PHE A 178 -5.86 -11.70 -11.89
CA PHE A 178 -7.32 -11.72 -11.95
C PHE A 178 -7.84 -12.13 -13.33
N SER A 179 -7.06 -11.94 -14.40
CA SER A 179 -7.42 -12.49 -15.72
C SER A 179 -7.20 -14.00 -15.85
N SER A 180 -6.37 -14.60 -14.98
CA SER A 180 -6.08 -16.04 -15.02
C SER A 180 -7.08 -16.86 -14.21
N THR A 181 -7.59 -17.94 -14.80
CA THR A 181 -8.44 -18.93 -14.12
C THR A 181 -7.65 -19.88 -13.21
N LYS A 182 -6.32 -19.93 -13.36
CA LYS A 182 -5.41 -20.76 -12.57
C LYS A 182 -4.26 -19.89 -12.03
N PRO A 183 -4.52 -19.07 -10.99
CA PRO A 183 -3.50 -18.21 -10.43
C PRO A 183 -2.39 -19.03 -9.78
N THR A 184 -1.15 -18.57 -9.93
CA THR A 184 -0.01 -19.19 -9.25
C THR A 184 -0.06 -18.89 -7.75
N TRP A 185 0.54 -19.77 -6.93
CA TRP A 185 0.69 -19.52 -5.50
C TRP A 185 1.34 -18.16 -5.22
N ARG A 186 2.41 -17.83 -5.96
CA ARG A 186 3.11 -16.54 -5.87
C ARG A 186 2.18 -15.35 -6.08
N SER A 187 1.28 -15.44 -7.06
CA SER A 187 0.31 -14.38 -7.34
C SER A 187 -0.75 -14.28 -6.24
N LEU A 188 -1.21 -15.41 -5.69
CA LEU A 188 -2.12 -15.44 -4.54
C LEU A 188 -1.48 -14.84 -3.28
N ALA A 189 -0.25 -15.23 -2.98
CA ALA A 189 0.54 -14.74 -1.85
C ALA A 189 0.73 -13.21 -1.93
N LEU A 190 1.06 -12.68 -3.11
CA LEU A 190 1.21 -11.24 -3.32
C LEU A 190 -0.04 -10.45 -2.90
N PHE A 191 -1.21 -10.78 -3.46
CA PHE A 191 -2.41 -9.99 -3.20
C PHE A 191 -3.00 -10.22 -1.81
N ARG A 192 -2.85 -11.42 -1.24
CA ARG A 192 -3.17 -11.65 0.19
C ARG A 192 -2.26 -10.83 1.10
N SER A 193 -0.97 -10.74 0.77
CA SER A 193 -0.02 -9.95 1.52
C SER A 193 -0.29 -8.45 1.40
N LEU A 194 -0.60 -7.94 0.20
CA LEU A 194 -0.99 -6.55 0.00
C LEU A 194 -2.25 -6.19 0.78
N ASN A 195 -3.24 -7.08 0.82
CA ASN A 195 -4.44 -6.87 1.63
C ASN A 195 -4.11 -6.78 3.13
N MET A 196 -3.27 -7.69 3.62
CA MET A 196 -2.80 -7.66 5.01
C MET A 196 -1.98 -6.41 5.31
N ALA A 197 -1.09 -6.01 4.40
CA ALA A 197 -0.30 -4.78 4.52
C ALA A 197 -1.19 -3.54 4.51
N ASN A 198 -2.25 -3.52 3.69
CA ASN A 198 -3.22 -2.43 3.64
C ASN A 198 -3.92 -2.30 4.99
N ALA A 199 -4.33 -3.41 5.62
CA ALA A 199 -4.87 -3.38 6.98
C ALA A 199 -3.83 -2.91 8.02
N ALA A 200 -2.59 -3.40 7.93
CA ALA A 200 -1.49 -3.02 8.82
C ALA A 200 -1.07 -1.55 8.70
N ALA A 201 -1.32 -0.94 7.54
CA ALA A 201 -1.02 0.44 7.21
C ALA A 201 -2.13 1.43 7.62
N GLN A 202 -3.24 0.95 8.20
CA GLN A 202 -4.30 1.84 8.68
C GLN A 202 -3.79 2.67 9.86
N LEU A 203 -4.45 3.80 10.12
CA LEU A 203 -4.16 4.62 11.29
C LEU A 203 -4.33 3.76 12.57
N PRO A 204 -3.28 3.53 13.38
CA PRO A 204 -3.34 2.59 14.50
C PRO A 204 -4.36 2.94 15.59
N GLY A 205 -4.69 4.23 15.69
CA GLY A 205 -5.68 4.80 16.60
C GLY A 205 -5.83 6.29 16.28
N VAL A 206 -7.01 6.84 16.52
CA VAL A 206 -7.28 8.26 16.23
C VAL A 206 -6.83 9.15 17.40
N VAL A 207 -7.18 8.76 18.62
CA VAL A 207 -6.88 9.52 19.86
C VAL A 207 -6.11 8.65 20.87
N ASP A 208 -6.27 7.34 20.79
CA ASP A 208 -5.85 6.33 21.77
C ASP A 208 -4.71 5.45 21.24
N VAL A 209 -3.68 6.07 20.64
CA VAL A 209 -2.48 5.33 20.25
C VAL A 209 -1.76 4.85 21.50
N THR A 210 -1.64 3.54 21.65
CA THR A 210 -1.04 2.84 22.79
C THR A 210 -0.04 1.81 22.31
N PRO A 211 0.85 1.30 23.19
CA PRO A 211 1.68 0.13 22.85
C PRO A 211 0.87 -1.05 22.32
N GLN A 212 -0.38 -1.23 22.76
CA GLN A 212 -1.28 -2.29 22.30
C GLN A 212 -1.76 -2.08 20.86
N SER A 213 -2.11 -0.84 20.47
CA SER A 213 -2.51 -0.56 19.08
C SER A 213 -1.33 -0.64 18.10
N LEU A 214 -0.13 -0.27 18.55
CA LEU A 214 1.10 -0.48 17.80
C LEU A 214 1.45 -1.97 17.69
N GLY A 215 1.32 -2.75 18.77
CA GLY A 215 1.53 -4.20 18.77
C GLY A 215 0.59 -4.94 17.81
N ARG A 216 -0.68 -4.53 17.73
CA ARG A 216 -1.63 -5.02 16.71
C ARG A 216 -1.15 -4.73 15.30
N SER A 217 -0.77 -3.48 15.03
CA SER A 217 -0.31 -3.06 13.71
C SER A 217 0.96 -3.80 13.29
N ILE A 218 1.93 -3.96 14.20
CA ILE A 218 3.15 -4.76 13.98
C ILE A 218 2.79 -6.22 13.68
N SER A 219 1.82 -6.79 14.38
CA SER A 219 1.38 -8.17 14.16
C SER A 219 0.79 -8.38 12.75
N LEU A 220 0.01 -7.41 12.27
CA LEU A 220 -0.51 -7.40 10.90
C LEU A 220 0.61 -7.23 9.88
N TRP A 221 1.57 -6.32 10.12
CA TRP A 221 2.75 -6.16 9.26
C TRP A 221 3.55 -7.46 9.16
N VAL A 222 3.90 -8.09 10.30
CA VAL A 222 4.61 -9.38 10.31
C VAL A 222 3.85 -10.44 9.52
N SER A 223 2.52 -10.51 9.67
CA SER A 223 1.68 -11.40 8.87
C SER A 223 1.76 -11.09 7.38
N ALA A 224 1.79 -9.81 6.97
CA ALA A 224 1.99 -9.44 5.57
C ALA A 224 3.34 -9.93 5.04
N PHE A 225 4.44 -9.73 5.77
CA PHE A 225 5.76 -10.26 5.39
C PHE A 225 5.75 -11.78 5.21
N GLU A 226 5.19 -12.51 6.19
CA GLU A 226 5.13 -13.97 6.17
C GLU A 226 4.26 -14.50 5.04
N ILE A 227 3.10 -13.88 4.77
CA ILE A 227 2.23 -14.25 3.64
C ILE A 227 2.99 -14.04 2.32
N LEU A 228 3.72 -12.93 2.16
CA LEU A 228 4.46 -12.65 0.93
C LEU A 228 5.57 -13.68 0.69
N ALA A 229 6.29 -14.05 1.75
CA ALA A 229 7.38 -15.01 1.68
C ALA A 229 6.95 -16.49 1.69
N HIS A 230 5.64 -16.76 1.79
CA HIS A 230 5.13 -18.11 1.97
C HIS A 230 5.47 -19.01 0.76
N PRO A 231 6.10 -20.19 0.96
CA PRO A 231 6.54 -21.06 -0.13
C PRO A 231 5.39 -21.84 -0.78
N GLY A 232 4.31 -22.09 -0.03
CA GLY A 232 3.03 -22.65 -0.51
C GLY A 232 2.80 -24.10 -0.08
N ASP A 233 3.87 -24.81 0.24
CA ASP A 233 3.89 -26.23 0.59
C ASP A 233 4.31 -26.50 2.05
N ARG A 234 4.76 -25.48 2.77
CA ARG A 234 5.17 -25.53 4.17
C ARG A 234 4.91 -24.20 4.87
N ASP A 235 5.07 -24.21 6.18
CA ASP A 235 4.95 -23.02 7.03
C ASP A 235 5.87 -21.88 6.54
N SER A 236 5.36 -20.67 6.63
CA SER A 236 6.13 -19.44 6.46
C SER A 236 6.48 -18.86 7.82
N GLY A 237 7.66 -18.27 7.92
CA GLY A 237 8.10 -17.60 9.13
C GLY A 237 9.37 -16.80 8.88
N LEU A 238 10.11 -16.59 9.96
CA LEU A 238 11.27 -15.70 9.99
C LEU A 238 12.27 -15.96 8.84
N ASN A 239 12.63 -17.23 8.63
CA ASN A 239 13.68 -17.62 7.69
C ASN A 239 13.26 -17.40 6.22
N GLU A 240 11.99 -17.62 5.91
CA GLU A 240 11.41 -17.45 4.58
C GLU A 240 11.47 -15.98 4.17
N VAL A 241 11.15 -15.07 5.10
CA VAL A 241 11.28 -13.62 4.87
C VAL A 241 12.74 -13.22 4.69
N TYR A 242 13.67 -13.74 5.50
CA TYR A 242 15.10 -13.52 5.31
C TYR A 242 15.59 -13.95 3.91
N ARG A 243 15.13 -15.10 3.41
CA ARG A 243 15.47 -15.55 2.04
C ARG A 243 14.97 -14.61 0.94
N VAL A 244 13.91 -13.84 1.17
CA VAL A 244 13.43 -12.84 0.22
C VAL A 244 14.28 -11.57 0.31
N PHE A 245 14.70 -11.15 1.52
CA PHE A 245 15.66 -10.05 1.68
C PHE A 245 17.03 -10.34 1.06
N ASP A 246 17.46 -11.61 1.08
CA ASP A 246 18.69 -12.05 0.40
C ASP A 246 18.65 -11.84 -1.12
N LYS A 247 17.46 -11.60 -1.71
CA LYS A 247 17.27 -11.30 -3.14
C LYS A 247 17.20 -9.81 -3.47
N VAL A 248 17.22 -8.93 -2.46
CA VAL A 248 17.15 -7.48 -2.68
C VAL A 248 18.54 -6.98 -3.08
N GLY A 249 18.62 -6.24 -4.19
CA GLY A 249 19.83 -5.53 -4.59
C GLY A 249 20.04 -4.25 -3.78
N TRP A 250 20.63 -4.38 -2.59
CA TRP A 250 20.92 -3.26 -1.69
C TRP A 250 21.87 -2.23 -2.32
N LEU A 251 21.59 -0.94 -2.13
CA LEU A 251 22.34 0.17 -2.73
C LEU A 251 23.06 1.06 -1.71
N THR A 252 22.62 1.02 -0.46
CA THR A 252 23.17 1.76 0.67
C THR A 252 24.01 0.82 1.52
N GLU A 253 25.22 1.26 1.87
CA GLU A 253 26.21 0.49 2.65
C GLU A 253 25.63 -0.06 3.96
N ALA A 254 24.95 0.78 4.74
CA ALA A 254 24.30 0.38 5.99
C ALA A 254 23.26 -0.75 5.85
N CYS A 255 22.70 -0.96 4.64
CA CYS A 255 21.78 -2.06 4.36
C CYS A 255 22.45 -3.26 3.67
N THR A 256 23.72 -3.13 3.29
CA THR A 256 24.51 -4.18 2.62
C THR A 256 25.35 -4.98 3.62
N GLU A 257 25.83 -4.33 4.67
CA GLU A 257 26.69 -4.96 5.68
C GLU A 257 26.00 -6.12 6.41
N GLU A 258 26.52 -7.34 6.26
CA GLU A 258 26.08 -8.52 7.00
C GLU A 258 26.78 -8.59 8.37
N ILE A 259 26.49 -7.63 9.26
CA ILE A 259 27.12 -7.53 10.59
C ILE A 259 26.16 -7.83 11.75
N TYR A 260 24.85 -7.91 11.49
CA TYR A 260 23.83 -7.99 12.53
C TYR A 260 23.51 -9.44 12.89
N ASN A 261 23.56 -9.75 14.19
CA ASN A 261 23.11 -11.04 14.71
C ASN A 261 21.58 -11.13 14.66
N CYS A 262 21.06 -12.01 13.81
CA CYS A 262 19.63 -12.21 13.60
C CYS A 262 19.07 -13.46 14.31
N TYR A 263 17.76 -13.49 14.49
CA TYR A 263 17.05 -14.42 15.37
C TYR A 263 16.75 -15.80 14.75
N GLU A 264 17.68 -16.36 13.98
CA GLU A 264 17.51 -17.70 13.42
C GLU A 264 17.40 -18.76 14.53
N ARG A 265 16.36 -19.60 14.51
CA ARG A 265 16.24 -20.75 15.42
C ARG A 265 17.48 -21.64 15.28
N ARG A 266 18.29 -21.73 16.33
CA ARG A 266 19.51 -22.55 16.32
C ARG A 266 19.64 -23.46 17.53
N LYS A 267 20.22 -24.63 17.25
CA LYS A 267 20.81 -25.52 18.26
C LYS A 267 22.01 -24.80 18.91
N PRO A 268 22.33 -25.06 20.19
CA PRO A 268 23.28 -24.28 21.00
C PRO A 268 24.75 -24.21 20.51
N LYS A 269 25.10 -24.79 19.35
CA LYS A 269 26.49 -24.88 18.85
C LYS A 269 26.77 -24.17 17.52
N GLN A 270 25.83 -23.37 16.98
CA GLN A 270 25.99 -22.74 15.66
C GLN A 270 25.93 -21.21 15.76
N SER A 271 27.04 -20.52 15.52
CA SER A 271 27.15 -19.04 15.59
C SER A 271 26.21 -18.37 14.59
N SER A 272 25.21 -17.60 15.06
CA SER A 272 24.19 -16.94 14.22
C SER A 272 24.82 -16.35 12.95
N ARG A 273 24.25 -16.67 11.78
CA ARG A 273 24.69 -16.05 10.53
C ARG A 273 24.41 -14.56 10.69
N GLN A 274 25.45 -13.74 10.57
CA GLN A 274 25.25 -12.30 10.50
C GLN A 274 24.49 -11.99 9.21
N ARG A 275 23.53 -11.07 9.30
CA ARG A 275 22.72 -10.64 8.18
C ARG A 275 22.68 -9.12 8.14
N ASN A 276 22.06 -8.60 7.09
CA ASN A 276 21.90 -7.18 6.88
C ASN A 276 20.90 -6.52 7.85
N LEU A 277 20.90 -5.19 7.82
CA LEU A 277 20.03 -4.36 8.66
C LEU A 277 18.55 -4.70 8.49
N ALA A 278 18.08 -4.92 7.27
CA ALA A 278 16.67 -5.25 7.00
C ALA A 278 16.23 -6.55 7.71
N SER A 279 17.08 -7.58 7.67
CA SER A 279 16.83 -8.85 8.37
C SER A 279 16.79 -8.66 9.88
N TRP A 280 17.68 -7.81 10.41
CA TRP A 280 17.68 -7.49 11.84
C TRP A 280 16.41 -6.77 12.27
N ILE A 281 16.00 -5.72 11.54
CA ILE A 281 14.75 -4.98 11.83
C ILE A 281 13.54 -5.91 11.78
N TYR A 282 13.44 -6.76 10.75
CA TYR A 282 12.36 -7.73 10.67
C TYR A 282 12.37 -8.71 11.85
N GLY A 283 13.56 -9.15 12.29
CA GLY A 283 13.72 -9.95 13.49
C GLY A 283 13.16 -9.27 14.75
N GLN A 284 13.43 -7.98 14.92
CA GLN A 284 12.85 -7.20 16.03
C GLN A 284 11.32 -7.13 15.96
N LEU A 285 10.76 -6.91 14.76
CA LEU A 285 9.31 -6.91 14.54
C LEU A 285 8.69 -8.27 14.86
N TYR A 286 9.32 -9.37 14.43
CA TYR A 286 8.87 -10.73 14.69
C TYR A 286 8.80 -11.02 16.21
N HIS A 287 9.82 -10.60 16.96
CA HIS A 287 9.82 -10.74 18.41
C HIS A 287 8.78 -9.85 19.08
N ALA A 288 8.64 -8.59 18.68
CA ALA A 288 7.60 -7.69 19.19
C ALA A 288 6.19 -8.26 18.97
N ARG A 289 5.93 -8.85 17.79
CA ARG A 289 4.69 -9.55 17.46
C ARG A 289 4.45 -10.76 18.36
N ASN A 290 5.48 -11.58 18.61
CA ASN A 290 5.34 -12.73 19.50
C ASN A 290 5.06 -12.30 20.93
N ASP A 291 5.78 -11.29 21.44
CA ASP A 291 5.53 -10.75 22.78
C ASP A 291 4.09 -10.23 22.89
N TYR A 292 3.60 -9.48 21.90
CA TYR A 292 2.21 -9.01 21.87
C TYR A 292 1.17 -10.14 21.84
N LEU A 293 1.30 -11.08 20.90
CA LEU A 293 0.28 -12.12 20.70
C LEU A 293 0.24 -13.15 21.84
N HIS A 294 1.35 -13.32 22.57
CA HIS A 294 1.39 -14.18 23.75
C HIS A 294 1.02 -13.46 25.06
N GLY A 295 0.70 -12.16 25.00
CA GLY A 295 0.35 -11.38 26.18
C GLY A 295 1.54 -11.10 27.10
N ASN A 296 2.77 -11.19 26.58
CA ASN A 296 3.95 -10.78 27.32
C ASN A 296 3.94 -9.26 27.51
N PRO A 297 4.55 -8.73 28.58
CA PRO A 297 4.70 -7.29 28.75
C PRO A 297 5.46 -6.67 27.57
N ILE A 298 4.86 -5.66 26.94
CA ILE A 298 5.50 -4.88 25.88
C ILE A 298 6.06 -3.63 26.53
N SER A 299 7.36 -3.66 26.82
CA SER A 299 8.07 -2.48 27.30
C SER A 299 8.28 -1.47 26.17
N ASP A 300 8.44 -0.19 26.52
CA ASP A 300 8.82 0.83 25.56
C ASP A 300 10.13 0.46 24.85
N SER A 301 11.08 -0.17 25.55
CA SER A 301 12.33 -0.68 24.94
C SER A 301 12.15 -1.78 23.89
N ARG A 302 10.98 -2.45 23.84
CA ARG A 302 10.67 -3.41 22.76
C ARG A 302 10.19 -2.70 21.51
N LEU A 303 9.46 -1.61 21.65
CA LEU A 303 8.85 -0.89 20.53
C LEU A 303 9.67 0.31 20.08
N ILE A 304 10.46 0.92 20.95
CA ILE A 304 11.30 2.08 20.70
C ILE A 304 12.73 1.58 20.51
N VAL A 305 13.31 1.89 19.36
CA VAL A 305 14.69 1.52 19.01
C VAL A 305 15.66 2.60 19.48
N GLU A 306 16.98 2.35 19.36
CA GLU A 306 18.03 3.26 19.82
C GLU A 306 17.91 4.69 19.25
N SER A 307 17.33 4.85 18.07
CA SER A 307 17.02 6.17 17.49
C SER A 307 15.99 6.99 18.26
N GLY A 308 15.28 6.38 19.22
CA GLY A 308 14.10 6.95 19.88
C GLY A 308 12.80 6.81 19.08
N ARG A 309 12.85 6.21 17.88
CA ARG A 309 11.68 6.00 17.02
C ARG A 309 11.02 4.66 17.29
N SER A 310 9.71 4.57 17.04
CA SER A 310 9.01 3.29 17.11
C SER A 310 9.40 2.36 15.96
N LEU A 311 9.56 1.05 16.23
CA LEU A 311 9.71 -0.02 15.24
C LEU A 311 8.62 0.01 14.15
N PHE A 312 7.40 0.42 14.52
CA PHE A 312 6.28 0.60 13.60
C PHE A 312 6.59 1.60 12.47
N MET A 313 7.48 2.57 12.70
CA MET A 313 7.87 3.54 11.67
C MET A 313 8.58 2.88 10.48
N TYR A 314 9.32 1.79 10.74
CA TYR A 314 10.16 1.12 9.75
C TYR A 314 9.40 0.09 8.91
N THR A 315 8.21 -0.36 9.35
CA THR A 315 7.46 -1.45 8.68
C THR A 315 7.12 -1.15 7.21
N PRO A 316 6.69 0.06 6.79
CA PRO A 316 6.28 0.28 5.41
C PRO A 316 7.49 0.25 4.47
N SER A 317 8.59 0.92 4.84
CA SER A 317 9.83 0.89 4.04
C SER A 317 10.40 -0.51 3.93
N LEU A 318 10.39 -1.26 5.03
CA LEU A 318 10.84 -2.65 5.04
C LEU A 318 9.98 -3.55 4.15
N TYR A 319 8.65 -3.38 4.16
CA TYR A 319 7.74 -4.13 3.32
C TYR A 319 7.90 -3.79 1.84
N ARG A 320 8.12 -2.51 1.50
CA ARG A 320 8.46 -2.09 0.12
C ARG A 320 9.74 -2.79 -0.37
N LEU A 321 10.78 -2.86 0.47
CA LEU A 321 12.02 -3.55 0.14
C LEU A 321 11.81 -5.06 -0.02
N LEU A 322 10.96 -5.67 0.82
CA LEU A 322 10.57 -7.07 0.65
C LEU A 322 9.85 -7.28 -0.70
N LEU A 323 8.93 -6.38 -1.08
CA LEU A 323 8.26 -6.42 -2.39
C LEU A 323 9.25 -6.31 -3.54
N THR A 324 10.33 -5.54 -3.39
CA THR A 324 11.41 -5.42 -4.40
C THR A 324 12.07 -6.78 -4.63
N GLY A 325 12.51 -7.45 -3.57
CA GLY A 325 13.13 -8.79 -3.66
C GLY A 325 12.13 -9.86 -4.09
N PHE A 326 10.88 -9.77 -3.62
CA PHE A 326 9.83 -10.70 -3.99
C PHE A 326 9.55 -10.60 -5.48
N LEU A 327 9.23 -9.41 -6.01
CA LEU A 327 8.87 -9.15 -7.40
C LEU A 327 10.09 -9.18 -8.36
N SER A 328 11.30 -9.30 -7.82
CA SER A 328 12.56 -9.20 -8.57
C SER A 328 12.62 -7.89 -9.37
N ILE A 329 12.30 -6.78 -8.71
CA ILE A 329 12.36 -5.45 -9.33
C ILE A 329 13.83 -5.06 -9.40
N GLU A 330 14.45 -5.34 -10.54
CA GLU A 330 15.78 -4.83 -10.90
C GLU A 330 15.65 -3.59 -11.80
N PHE A 331 14.57 -3.56 -12.60
CA PHE A 331 14.19 -2.52 -13.56
C PHE A 331 12.78 -2.84 -14.13
N TYR A 332 11.82 -1.91 -14.10
CA TYR A 332 10.51 -2.08 -14.75
C TYR A 332 10.35 -1.03 -15.87
N GLY A 333 10.47 -1.49 -17.11
CA GLY A 333 10.21 -0.73 -18.34
C GLY A 333 9.76 -1.69 -19.43
N PRO A 334 8.94 -1.25 -20.42
CA PRO A 334 8.53 -2.13 -21.50
C PRO A 334 9.78 -2.62 -22.25
N PHE A 335 9.99 -3.93 -22.30
CA PHE A 335 10.86 -4.53 -23.30
C PHE A 335 10.16 -4.37 -24.65
N ASN A 336 10.38 -3.23 -25.32
CA ASN A 336 10.24 -3.23 -26.76
C ASN A 336 11.42 -4.03 -27.30
N ASN A 337 11.15 -5.09 -28.08
CA ASN A 337 12.18 -5.80 -28.82
C ASN A 337 13.03 -4.75 -29.56
N ARG A 338 14.35 -4.79 -29.34
CA ARG A 338 15.31 -3.89 -30.00
C ARG A 338 15.09 -3.96 -31.51
N ASN A 339 14.84 -2.82 -32.13
CA ASN A 339 15.11 -2.70 -33.56
C ASN A 339 16.65 -2.72 -33.74
N PRO A 340 17.18 -3.54 -34.66
CA PRO A 340 18.61 -3.54 -34.97
C PRO A 340 19.07 -2.11 -35.35
N GLY A 341 20.06 -1.56 -34.64
CA GLY A 341 20.66 -0.25 -34.94
C GLY A 341 20.41 0.88 -33.93
N GLN A 342 19.68 0.66 -32.84
CA GLN A 342 19.48 1.67 -31.80
C GLN A 342 20.72 1.82 -30.88
N ALA A 343 21.11 3.07 -30.57
CA ALA A 343 22.29 3.41 -29.78
C ALA A 343 22.34 2.71 -28.40
N TRP A 344 23.55 2.43 -27.90
CA TRP A 344 23.81 1.73 -26.64
C TRP A 344 23.24 2.41 -25.39
N TYR A 345 23.05 3.73 -25.44
CA TYR A 345 22.40 4.52 -24.39
C TYR A 345 20.95 4.79 -24.77
N ASP A 346 20.06 3.86 -24.40
CA ASP A 346 18.63 4.16 -24.37
C ASP A 346 18.37 5.04 -23.13
N ASP A 347 18.31 6.35 -23.35
CA ASP A 347 18.08 7.39 -22.33
C ASP A 347 16.88 7.07 -21.40
N ARG A 348 15.89 6.35 -21.92
CA ARG A 348 14.73 5.86 -21.15
C ARG A 348 15.11 4.80 -20.12
N THR A 349 15.97 3.86 -20.50
CA THR A 349 16.48 2.82 -19.59
C THR A 349 17.38 3.44 -18.51
N GLY A 350 18.21 4.42 -18.85
CA GLY A 350 18.97 5.21 -17.87
C GLY A 350 18.05 5.91 -16.86
N MET A 351 17.02 6.61 -17.35
CA MET A 351 16.07 7.34 -16.51
C MET A 351 15.26 6.42 -15.60
N LEU A 352 14.73 5.30 -16.10
CA LEU A 352 13.97 4.34 -15.29
C LEU A 352 14.83 3.68 -14.21
N ARG A 353 16.09 3.35 -14.53
CA ARG A 353 17.05 2.86 -13.53
C ARG A 353 17.32 3.90 -12.45
N TYR A 354 17.54 5.15 -12.83
CA TYR A 354 17.72 6.26 -11.89
C TYR A 354 16.50 6.42 -10.97
N ARG A 355 15.28 6.42 -11.53
CA ARG A 355 14.03 6.51 -10.73
C ARG A 355 13.90 5.36 -9.74
N PHE A 356 14.14 4.12 -10.17
CA PHE A 356 14.14 2.96 -9.29
C PHE A 356 15.18 3.10 -8.17
N GLN A 357 16.44 3.42 -8.52
CA GLN A 357 17.51 3.56 -7.54
C GLN A 357 17.25 4.70 -6.55
N LYS A 358 16.64 5.80 -6.99
CA LYS A 358 16.21 6.90 -6.11
C LYS A 358 15.20 6.39 -5.08
N MET A 359 14.14 5.71 -5.51
CA MET A 359 13.13 5.17 -4.59
C MET A 359 13.72 4.11 -3.66
N GLN A 360 14.51 3.18 -4.20
CA GLN A 360 15.23 2.16 -3.44
C GLN A 360 16.10 2.80 -2.33
N ARG A 361 16.93 3.79 -2.67
CA ARG A 361 17.76 4.52 -1.71
C ARG A 361 16.94 5.25 -0.67
N ASN A 362 15.79 5.82 -1.00
CA ASN A 362 14.93 6.47 -0.01
C ASN A 362 14.49 5.48 1.08
N HIS A 363 14.04 4.28 0.69
CA HIS A 363 13.64 3.26 1.67
C HIS A 363 14.81 2.71 2.46
N GLU A 364 15.95 2.44 1.82
CA GLU A 364 17.15 1.96 2.52
C GLU A 364 17.71 3.01 3.50
N ASN A 365 17.76 4.27 3.09
CA ASN A 365 18.17 5.37 3.96
C ASN A 365 17.17 5.57 5.11
N ALA A 366 15.87 5.40 4.85
CA ALA A 366 14.86 5.44 5.90
C ALA A 366 15.09 4.33 6.94
N LEU A 367 15.45 3.10 6.51
CA LEU A 367 15.87 2.05 7.44
C LEU A 367 17.13 2.43 8.21
N ALA A 368 18.14 2.97 7.53
CA ALA A 368 19.40 3.37 8.16
C ALA A 368 19.24 4.44 9.26
N THR A 369 18.14 5.20 9.26
CA THR A 369 17.83 6.13 10.37
C THR A 369 17.60 5.42 11.71
N ILE A 370 17.41 4.10 11.72
CA ILE A 370 17.31 3.33 12.97
C ILE A 370 18.58 3.36 13.81
N LEU A 371 19.73 3.57 13.17
CA LEU A 371 21.06 3.61 13.79
C LEU A 371 21.45 5.01 14.27
N LYS A 372 20.61 6.03 14.03
CA LYS A 372 20.90 7.43 14.31
C LYS A 372 19.80 8.00 15.21
N PRO A 373 20.13 8.80 16.24
CA PRO A 373 19.12 9.50 17.03
C PRO A 373 18.19 10.32 16.13
N ALA A 374 16.91 10.39 16.50
CA ALA A 374 15.97 11.32 15.87
C ALA A 374 16.47 12.76 16.08
N THR A 375 16.77 13.46 14.98
CA THR A 375 17.11 14.89 14.96
C THR A 375 15.88 15.76 15.07
#